data_AF-A0A937HZR6-F1
#
_entry.id   AF-A0A937HZR6-F1
#
_cell.length_a   1.000
_cell.length_b   1.000
_cell.length_c   1.000
_cell.angle_alpha   90.00
_cell.angle_beta   90.00
_cell.angle_gamma   90.00
#
_symmetry.space_group_name_H-M   'P 1'
#
loop_
_entity.id
_entity.type
_entity.pdbx_description
1 polymer ?
#
loop_
_entity_poly.entity_id
_entity_poly.type
_entity_poly.pdbx_seq_one_letter_code
_entity_poly.pdbx_strand_id
1 'polypeptide(L)'
;MELLSIFWSLVIESAPWLLMGYLLSGIIKQVIPSSWVEKQLAKPGLVSIVKGAFIGAPLPLCSCGVIPTALAIRKAGASKGATSSFLVATPETGVDSISFSYAVLGPIFAMARPIGALTSAIVAGILVNAIDKEDEHIAEVEATCGSCCSKKSAVVEQEPTLSKRLVAAVQYGYGRMISDTAKWLAIGLVAAAVITALVPQSFFLQWGDGVMAMIIMVIVGL
;
A
#
# COMPACT_ATOMS: atom_id res chain seq x y z
N MET A 1 -3.52 -32.90 3.20
CA MET A 1 -3.12 -32.48 4.57
C MET A 1 -2.06 -31.39 4.51
N GLU A 2 -1.03 -31.53 3.65
CA GLU A 2 0.02 -30.51 3.40
C GLU A 2 -0.51 -29.12 2.98
N LEU A 3 -1.46 -29.05 2.04
CA LEU A 3 -2.00 -27.76 1.55
C LEU A 3 -2.72 -26.96 2.64
N LEU A 4 -3.44 -27.65 3.52
CA LEU A 4 -4.22 -27.03 4.60
C LEU A 4 -3.29 -26.51 5.71
N SER A 5 -2.20 -27.23 6.02
CA SER A 5 -1.20 -26.79 6.99
C SER A 5 -0.37 -25.63 6.47
N ILE A 6 0.04 -25.63 5.19
CA ILE A 6 0.75 -24.50 4.56
C ILE A 6 -0.11 -23.24 4.60
N PHE A 7 -1.39 -23.35 4.18
CA PHE A 7 -2.32 -22.23 4.24
C PHE A 7 -2.51 -21.71 5.67
N TRP A 8 -2.71 -22.60 6.65
CA TRP A 8 -2.91 -22.21 8.05
C TRP A 8 -1.69 -21.50 8.65
N SER A 9 -0.48 -21.97 8.35
CA SER A 9 0.76 -21.31 8.76
C SER A 9 0.89 -19.93 8.13
N LEU A 10 0.62 -19.79 6.82
CA LEU A 10 0.64 -18.50 6.11
C LEU A 10 -0.33 -17.48 6.74
N VAL A 11 -1.53 -17.93 7.12
CA VAL A 11 -2.52 -17.07 7.78
C VAL A 11 -1.99 -16.59 9.13
N ILE A 12 -1.50 -17.49 9.98
CA ILE A 12 -1.05 -17.15 11.34
C ILE A 12 0.17 -16.22 11.30
N GLU A 13 1.11 -16.46 10.38
CA GLU A 13 2.31 -15.64 10.22
C GLU A 13 1.94 -14.21 9.77
N SER A 14 1.00 -14.08 8.84
CA SER A 14 0.63 -12.79 8.23
C SER A 14 -0.36 -11.99 9.08
N ALA A 15 -1.23 -12.67 9.84
CA ALA A 15 -2.29 -12.05 10.64
C ALA A 15 -1.82 -10.91 11.56
N PRO A 16 -0.78 -11.06 12.42
CA PRO A 16 -0.37 -9.99 13.32
C PRO A 16 0.09 -8.73 12.57
N TRP A 17 0.81 -8.90 11.46
CA TRP A 17 1.28 -7.80 10.62
C TRP A 17 0.13 -7.08 9.90
N LEU A 18 -0.83 -7.84 9.38
CA LEU A 18 -2.03 -7.28 8.74
C LEU A 18 -2.87 -6.49 9.74
N LEU A 19 -3.14 -7.08 10.91
CA LEU A 19 -3.89 -6.41 11.99
C LEU A 19 -3.20 -5.12 12.42
N MET A 20 -1.86 -5.12 12.54
CA MET A 20 -1.09 -3.93 12.88
C MET A 20 -1.16 -2.87 11.77
N GLY A 21 -1.06 -3.27 10.50
CA GLY A 21 -1.17 -2.38 9.35
C GLY A 21 -2.54 -1.71 9.24
N TYR A 22 -3.62 -2.46 9.44
CA TYR A 22 -4.98 -1.91 9.44
C TYR A 22 -5.22 -0.93 10.59
N LEU A 23 -4.70 -1.23 11.78
CA LEU A 23 -4.76 -0.32 12.93
C LEU A 23 -4.01 0.99 12.63
N LEU A 24 -2.79 0.89 12.09
CA LEU A 24 -1.97 2.06 11.75
C LEU A 24 -2.65 2.93 10.70
N SER A 25 -3.27 2.32 9.67
CA SER A 25 -4.02 3.05 8.64
C SER A 25 -5.22 3.81 9.24
N GLY A 26 -5.94 3.19 10.19
CA GLY A 26 -7.01 3.84 10.93
C GLY A 26 -6.54 5.06 11.73
N ILE A 27 -5.37 4.95 12.38
CA ILE A 27 -4.75 6.05 13.13
C ILE A 27 -4.31 7.17 12.18
N ILE A 28 -3.63 6.84 11.09
CA ILE A 28 -3.15 7.82 10.10
C ILE A 28 -4.31 8.64 9.54
N LYS A 29 -5.43 8.00 9.21
CA LYS A 29 -6.63 8.69 8.73
C LYS A 29 -7.20 9.69 9.73
N GLN A 30 -6.94 9.50 11.01
CA GLN A 30 -7.44 10.35 12.07
C GLN A 30 -6.45 11.42 12.52
N VAL A 31 -5.16 11.11 12.44
CA VAL A 31 -4.05 12.02 12.78
C VAL A 31 -3.84 13.05 11.68
N ILE A 32 -4.16 12.72 10.43
CA ILE A 32 -4.01 13.63 9.29
C ILE A 32 -5.34 14.37 9.03
N PRO A 33 -5.47 15.65 9.42
CA PRO A 33 -6.66 16.43 9.13
C PRO A 33 -6.74 16.76 7.63
N SER A 34 -7.94 16.66 7.07
CA SER A 34 -8.22 16.88 5.65
C SER A 34 -7.73 18.25 5.17
N SER A 35 -7.83 19.28 6.02
CA SER A 35 -7.39 20.65 5.73
C SER A 35 -5.88 20.79 5.57
N TRP A 36 -5.08 19.97 6.28
CA TRP A 36 -3.63 19.94 6.12
C TRP A 36 -3.22 19.27 4.81
N VAL A 37 -3.92 18.17 4.45
CA VAL A 37 -3.72 17.47 3.17
C VAL A 37 -4.05 18.38 2.01
N GLU A 38 -5.20 19.04 2.05
CA GLU A 38 -5.62 19.95 0.98
C GLU A 38 -4.63 21.11 0.82
N LYS A 39 -4.21 21.74 1.92
CA LYS A 39 -3.26 22.87 1.86
C LYS A 39 -1.88 22.47 1.31
N GLN A 40 -1.45 21.24 1.59
CA GLN A 40 -0.08 20.80 1.33
C GLN A 40 0.09 19.94 0.07
N LEU A 41 -0.97 19.23 -0.36
CA LEU A 41 -0.94 18.22 -1.41
C LEU A 41 -1.98 18.43 -2.53
N ALA A 42 -2.90 19.41 -2.41
CA ALA A 42 -3.95 19.61 -3.42
C ALA A 42 -3.44 20.19 -4.74
N LYS A 43 -2.45 21.09 -4.71
CA LYS A 43 -1.96 21.74 -5.93
C LYS A 43 -1.28 20.70 -6.84
N PRO A 44 -1.71 20.54 -8.11
CA PRO A 44 -0.99 19.70 -9.06
C PRO A 44 0.37 20.31 -9.35
N GLY A 45 1.46 19.56 -9.13
CA GLY A 45 2.81 20.04 -9.37
C GLY A 45 3.90 19.20 -8.69
N LEU A 46 5.15 19.44 -9.11
CA LEU A 46 6.33 18.74 -8.61
C LEU A 46 6.46 18.81 -7.09
N VAL A 47 6.10 19.94 -6.49
CA VAL A 47 6.20 20.13 -5.04
C VAL A 47 5.27 19.17 -4.28
N SER A 48 4.05 18.96 -4.77
CA SER A 48 3.08 18.05 -4.13
C SER A 48 3.45 16.59 -4.34
N ILE A 49 4.03 16.26 -5.50
CA ILE A 49 4.55 14.91 -5.80
C ILE A 49 5.70 14.57 -4.85
N VAL A 50 6.71 15.44 -4.76
CA VAL A 50 7.86 15.23 -3.87
C VAL A 50 7.42 15.15 -2.42
N LYS A 51 6.51 16.03 -1.97
CA LYS A 51 5.94 15.96 -0.61
C LYS A 51 5.19 14.64 -0.37
N GLY A 52 4.43 14.16 -1.35
CA GLY A 52 3.75 12.87 -1.30
C GLY A 52 4.73 11.71 -1.08
N ALA A 53 5.82 11.67 -1.85
CA ALA A 53 6.88 10.67 -1.70
C ALA A 53 7.54 10.72 -0.31
N PHE A 54 7.90 11.92 0.16
CA PHE A 54 8.55 12.09 1.47
C PHE A 54 7.64 11.79 2.65
N ILE A 55 6.33 12.03 2.53
CA ILE A 55 5.35 11.68 3.56
C ILE A 55 5.10 10.17 3.57
N GLY A 56 5.06 9.54 2.39
CA GLY A 56 4.89 8.09 2.26
C GLY A 56 6.11 7.31 2.74
N ALA A 57 7.31 7.85 2.51
CA ALA A 57 8.53 7.09 2.73
C ALA A 57 8.77 6.53 4.15
N PRO A 58 8.55 7.31 5.23
CA PRO A 58 8.74 6.81 6.59
C PRO A 58 7.55 5.99 7.12
N LEU A 59 6.46 5.85 6.36
CA LEU A 59 5.27 5.17 6.86
C LEU A 59 5.44 3.64 6.70
N PRO A 60 5.33 2.86 7.79
CA PRO A 60 5.44 1.41 7.73
C PRO A 60 4.09 0.81 7.29
N LEU A 61 3.60 1.21 6.12
CA LEU A 61 2.40 0.63 5.53
C LEU A 61 2.81 -0.45 4.53
N CYS A 62 2.33 -1.66 4.77
CA CYS A 62 2.39 -2.72 3.77
C CYS A 62 1.38 -2.46 2.64
N SER A 63 1.49 -3.22 1.55
CA SER A 63 0.58 -3.14 0.38
C SER A 63 -0.91 -3.14 0.76
N CYS A 64 -1.27 -3.80 1.86
CA CYS A 64 -2.64 -3.90 2.39
C CYS A 64 -3.14 -2.57 3.00
N GLY A 65 -2.25 -1.77 3.59
CA GLY A 65 -2.60 -0.51 4.25
C GLY A 65 -2.38 0.73 3.37
N VAL A 66 -1.49 0.66 2.40
CA VAL A 66 -1.12 1.82 1.57
C VAL A 66 -2.25 2.26 0.63
N ILE A 67 -2.95 1.31 0.00
CA ILE A 67 -4.04 1.57 -0.96
C ILE A 67 -5.17 2.40 -0.31
N PRO A 68 -5.78 1.96 0.81
CA PRO A 68 -6.89 2.68 1.39
C PRO A 68 -6.46 3.96 2.10
N THR A 69 -5.21 4.05 2.57
CA THR A 69 -4.61 5.28 3.10
C THR A 69 -4.46 6.31 1.98
N ALA A 70 -3.92 5.92 0.83
CA ALA A 70 -3.81 6.79 -0.33
C ALA A 70 -5.18 7.24 -0.84
N LEU A 71 -6.18 6.35 -0.86
CA LEU A 71 -7.56 6.72 -1.20
C LEU A 71 -8.14 7.73 -0.19
N ALA A 72 -7.81 7.61 1.09
CA ALA A 72 -8.23 8.57 2.11
C ALA A 72 -7.59 9.95 1.89
N ILE A 73 -6.29 9.99 1.58
CA ILE A 73 -5.54 11.22 1.28
C ILE A 73 -6.06 11.86 -0.02
N ARG A 74 -6.38 11.05 -1.03
CA ARG A 74 -7.02 11.49 -2.28
C ARG A 74 -8.40 12.09 -2.05
N LYS A 75 -9.24 11.44 -1.24
CA LYS A 75 -10.57 11.96 -0.84
C LYS A 75 -10.47 13.22 0.02
N ALA A 76 -9.35 13.43 0.71
CA ALA A 76 -9.05 14.65 1.44
C ALA A 76 -8.51 15.79 0.55
N GLY A 77 -8.46 15.61 -0.78
CA GLY A 77 -8.13 16.65 -1.74
C GLY A 77 -6.71 16.61 -2.30
N ALA A 78 -5.90 15.59 -2.01
CA ALA A 78 -4.57 15.48 -2.62
C ALA A 78 -4.63 15.27 -4.14
N SER A 79 -3.67 15.82 -4.88
CA SER A 79 -3.55 15.66 -6.35
C SER A 79 -3.29 14.20 -6.76
N LYS A 80 -3.61 13.84 -8.01
CA LYS A 80 -3.40 12.49 -8.57
C LYS A 80 -1.92 12.09 -8.48
N GLY A 81 -1.03 12.99 -8.93
CA GLY A 81 0.42 12.79 -8.87
C GLY A 81 0.98 12.66 -7.44
N ALA A 82 0.47 13.43 -6.48
CA ALA A 82 0.90 13.29 -5.08
C ALA A 82 0.45 11.96 -4.46
N THR A 83 -0.77 11.53 -4.81
CA THR A 83 -1.34 10.25 -4.33
C THR A 83 -0.60 9.06 -4.93
N SER A 84 -0.32 9.06 -6.23
CA SER A 84 0.43 7.98 -6.88
C SER A 84 1.88 7.93 -6.38
N SER A 85 2.53 9.09 -6.19
CA SER A 85 3.87 9.14 -5.61
C SER A 85 3.92 8.60 -4.18
N PHE A 86 2.93 8.95 -3.35
CA PHE A 86 2.78 8.37 -2.01
C PHE A 86 2.58 6.85 -2.07
N LEU A 87 1.71 6.36 -2.95
CA LEU A 87 1.43 4.93 -3.14
C LEU A 87 2.66 4.12 -3.51
N VAL A 88 3.52 4.67 -4.37
CA VAL A 88 4.75 4.00 -4.83
C VAL A 88 5.85 4.09 -3.77
N ALA A 89 6.08 5.27 -3.19
CA ALA A 89 7.17 5.47 -2.24
C ALA A 89 7.02 4.63 -0.96
N THR A 90 5.80 4.49 -0.46
CA THR A 90 5.54 3.87 0.86
C THR A 90 5.98 2.39 0.95
N PRO A 91 5.59 1.47 0.04
CA PRO A 91 6.08 0.10 0.08
C PRO A 91 7.55 -0.02 -0.34
N GLU A 92 8.06 0.86 -1.21
CA GLU A 92 9.44 0.79 -1.71
C GLU A 92 10.48 1.20 -0.66
N THR A 93 10.12 2.12 0.23
CA THR A 93 10.99 2.62 1.32
C THR A 93 10.60 2.07 2.70
N GLY A 94 9.72 1.07 2.74
CA GLY A 94 9.27 0.45 3.97
C GLY A 94 10.45 -0.05 4.82
N VAL A 95 10.34 0.15 6.14
CA VAL A 95 11.36 -0.24 7.12
C VAL A 95 11.74 -1.72 6.97
N ASP A 96 10.77 -2.59 6.71
CA ASP A 96 10.98 -4.02 6.46
C ASP A 96 11.91 -4.28 5.27
N SER A 97 11.64 -3.63 4.13
CA SER A 97 12.45 -3.79 2.91
C SER A 97 13.87 -3.23 3.07
N ILE A 98 14.02 -2.13 3.82
CA ILE A 98 15.33 -1.54 4.15
C ILE A 98 16.09 -2.45 5.12
N SER A 99 15.44 -2.96 6.16
CA SER A 99 16.04 -3.90 7.12
C SER A 99 16.51 -5.18 6.44
N PHE A 100 15.70 -5.75 5.54
CA PHE A 100 16.09 -6.91 4.75
C PHE A 100 17.28 -6.60 3.82
N SER A 101 17.24 -5.48 3.12
CA SER A 101 18.33 -5.05 2.23
C SER A 101 19.63 -4.81 2.98
N TYR A 102 19.54 -4.23 4.19
CA TYR A 102 20.69 -4.01 5.07
C TYR A 102 21.31 -5.34 5.52
N ALA A 103 20.47 -6.33 5.87
CA ALA A 103 20.94 -7.64 6.31
C ALA A 103 21.62 -8.45 5.18
N VAL A 104 21.12 -8.34 3.94
CA VAL A 104 21.58 -9.19 2.82
C VAL A 104 22.63 -8.50 1.94
N LEU A 105 22.44 -7.23 1.57
CA LEU A 105 23.29 -6.50 0.61
C LEU A 105 24.25 -5.51 1.27
N GLY A 106 24.14 -5.32 2.59
CA GLY A 106 24.98 -4.40 3.35
C GLY A 106 24.55 -2.92 3.26
N PRO A 107 25.25 -2.04 3.99
CA PRO A 107 24.81 -0.65 4.24
C PRO A 107 24.78 0.24 2.99
N ILE A 108 25.65 -0.02 2.01
CA ILE A 108 25.76 0.82 0.80
C ILE A 108 24.50 0.69 -0.07
N PHE A 109 24.04 -0.53 -0.31
CA PHE A 109 22.81 -0.78 -1.07
C PHE A 109 21.55 -0.42 -0.27
N ALA A 110 21.60 -0.56 1.06
CA ALA A 110 20.51 -0.13 1.94
C ALA A 110 20.22 1.38 1.85
N MET A 111 21.24 2.21 1.62
CA MET A 111 21.08 3.66 1.42
C MET A 111 20.73 4.03 -0.03
N ALA A 112 21.21 3.29 -1.02
CA ALA A 112 20.88 3.51 -2.42
C ALA A 112 19.40 3.21 -2.73
N ARG A 113 18.80 2.24 -2.03
CA ARG A 113 17.41 1.80 -2.26
C ARG A 113 16.38 2.90 -1.99
N PRO A 114 16.41 3.64 -0.85
CA PRO A 114 15.53 4.79 -0.64
C PRO A 114 15.65 5.88 -1.70
N ILE A 115 16.87 6.14 -2.20
CA ILE A 115 17.09 7.13 -3.25
C ILE A 115 16.42 6.67 -4.54
N GLY A 116 16.65 5.41 -4.93
CA GLY A 116 15.99 4.79 -6.08
C GLY A 116 14.47 4.86 -5.97
N ALA A 117 13.94 4.47 -4.81
CA ALA A 117 12.52 4.48 -4.51
C ALA A 117 11.87 5.87 -4.53
N LEU A 118 12.56 6.89 -4.03
CA LEU A 118 12.09 8.27 -4.12
C LEU A 118 12.09 8.74 -5.58
N THR A 119 13.13 8.40 -6.36
CA THR A 119 13.19 8.79 -7.77
C THR A 119 12.12 8.10 -8.61
N SER A 120 11.88 6.79 -8.44
CA SER A 120 10.79 6.05 -9.10
C SER A 120 9.43 6.62 -8.72
N ALA A 121 9.19 6.88 -7.44
CA ALA A 121 7.94 7.46 -6.96
C ALA A 121 7.69 8.87 -7.52
N ILE A 122 8.73 9.70 -7.63
CA ILE A 122 8.61 11.04 -8.22
C ILE A 122 8.32 10.93 -9.72
N VAL A 123 9.03 10.07 -10.45
CA VAL A 123 8.81 9.84 -11.88
C VAL A 123 7.39 9.34 -12.14
N ALA A 124 6.92 8.36 -11.36
CA ALA A 124 5.55 7.85 -11.43
C ALA A 124 4.53 8.97 -11.15
N GLY A 125 4.77 9.80 -10.13
CA GLY A 125 3.93 10.94 -9.80
C GLY A 125 3.87 12.00 -10.92
N ILE A 126 5.00 12.28 -11.56
CA ILE A 126 5.09 13.21 -12.70
C ILE A 126 4.34 12.64 -13.90
N LEU A 127 4.53 11.36 -14.20
CA LEU A 127 3.91 10.70 -15.34
C LEU A 127 2.38 10.71 -15.20
N VAL A 128 1.87 10.32 -14.03
CA VAL A 128 0.44 10.40 -13.71
C VAL A 128 -0.07 11.84 -13.82
N ASN A 129 0.66 12.81 -13.27
CA ASN A 129 0.26 14.22 -13.34
C ASN A 129 0.36 14.82 -14.76
N ALA A 130 1.14 14.22 -15.66
CA ALA A 130 1.26 14.64 -17.05
C ALA A 130 0.14 14.05 -17.94
N ILE A 131 -0.27 12.81 -17.67
CA ILE A 131 -1.35 12.12 -18.38
C ILE A 131 -2.71 12.70 -17.98
N ASP A 132 -2.90 13.03 -16.70
CA ASP A 132 -4.17 13.55 -16.18
C ASP A 132 -4.34 15.08 -16.30
N LYS A 133 -3.53 15.77 -17.12
CA LYS A 133 -3.61 17.23 -17.31
C LYS A 133 -4.94 17.71 -17.91
N GLU A 134 -5.78 16.81 -18.42
CA GLU A 134 -7.04 17.16 -19.11
C GLU A 134 -8.32 16.88 -18.30
N ASP A 135 -8.26 16.26 -17.12
CA ASP A 135 -9.47 16.03 -16.32
C ASP A 135 -9.25 16.28 -14.82
N GLU A 136 -9.67 17.48 -14.39
CA GLU A 136 -9.93 17.86 -12.99
C GLU A 136 -11.06 17.05 -12.33
N HIS A 137 -11.64 16.06 -13.02
CA HIS A 137 -12.62 15.17 -12.43
C HIS A 137 -12.02 13.87 -11.91
N ILE A 138 -12.57 13.48 -10.76
CA ILE A 138 -12.28 12.35 -9.91
C ILE A 138 -12.40 11.06 -10.74
N ALA A 139 -11.29 10.58 -11.29
CA ALA A 139 -11.22 9.28 -11.95
C ALA A 139 -10.78 8.21 -10.93
N GLU A 140 -11.66 7.22 -10.80
CA GLU A 140 -11.62 6.05 -9.95
C GLU A 140 -10.56 5.06 -10.42
N VAL A 141 -9.81 4.45 -9.50
CA VAL A 141 -9.34 3.08 -9.70
C VAL A 141 -10.31 2.20 -8.94
N GLU A 142 -11.22 1.60 -9.70
CA GLU A 142 -12.16 0.57 -9.26
C GLU A 142 -11.40 -0.60 -8.63
N ALA A 143 -11.70 -0.85 -7.35
CA ALA A 143 -11.78 -2.21 -6.84
C ALA A 143 -13.22 -2.39 -6.37
N THR A 144 -14.07 -2.81 -7.31
CA THR A 144 -15.39 -3.42 -7.10
C THR A 144 -16.27 -2.81 -6.01
N CYS A 145 -17.06 -1.80 -6.39
CA CYS A 145 -18.29 -1.46 -5.70
C CYS A 145 -19.24 -2.67 -5.68
N GLY A 146 -19.32 -3.34 -4.53
CA GLY A 146 -20.38 -4.29 -4.23
C GLY A 146 -21.35 -3.72 -3.20
N SER A 147 -22.37 -3.03 -3.68
CA SER A 147 -23.59 -2.59 -2.96
C SER A 147 -23.52 -1.25 -2.19
N CYS A 148 -23.93 -0.19 -2.89
CA CYS A 148 -24.50 1.02 -2.30
C CYS A 148 -25.89 0.73 -1.71
N CYS A 149 -26.16 1.15 -0.46
CA CYS A 149 -27.39 1.84 -0.02
C CYS A 149 -27.50 1.93 1.51
N SER A 150 -27.11 3.06 2.10
CA SER A 150 -27.97 3.79 3.06
C SER A 150 -27.37 5.15 3.46
N LYS A 151 -28.12 6.20 3.05
CA LYS A 151 -28.24 7.54 3.63
C LYS A 151 -26.99 8.42 3.76
N LYS A 152 -26.94 9.38 2.82
CA LYS A 152 -26.79 10.83 3.04
C LYS A 152 -26.61 11.21 4.52
N SER A 153 -25.40 11.63 4.90
CA SER A 153 -25.21 12.73 5.83
C SER A 153 -23.83 13.32 5.64
N ALA A 154 -23.82 14.63 5.37
CA ALA A 154 -22.70 15.49 5.59
C ALA A 154 -22.19 15.32 7.04
N VAL A 155 -20.88 15.28 7.22
CA VAL A 155 -20.23 15.37 8.53
C VAL A 155 -19.14 16.42 8.33
N VAL A 156 -19.46 17.71 8.38
CA VAL A 156 -19.50 18.56 9.57
C VAL A 156 -18.31 18.26 10.49
N GLU A 157 -17.34 19.17 10.48
CA GLU A 157 -16.32 19.35 11.51
C GLU A 157 -16.98 19.31 12.90
N GLN A 158 -16.71 18.26 13.66
CA GLN A 158 -16.84 18.28 15.11
C GLN A 158 -15.65 17.51 15.67
N GLU A 159 -14.79 18.20 16.40
CA GLU A 159 -13.68 17.60 17.15
C GLU A 159 -14.23 16.54 18.11
N PRO A 160 -13.99 15.24 17.90
CA PRO A 160 -14.38 14.23 18.87
C PRO A 160 -13.24 14.10 19.89
N THR A 161 -13.63 13.98 21.15
CA THR A 161 -12.84 13.39 22.24
C THR A 161 -11.95 12.24 21.74
N LEU A 162 -10.69 12.21 22.19
CA LEU A 162 -9.67 11.21 21.80
C LEU A 162 -10.17 9.75 21.81
N SER A 163 -11.10 9.43 22.71
CA SER A 163 -11.74 8.10 22.79
C SER A 163 -12.65 7.78 21.60
N LYS A 164 -13.52 8.70 21.17
CA LYS A 164 -14.36 8.53 19.97
C LYS A 164 -13.52 8.50 18.70
N ARG A 165 -12.39 9.23 18.72
CA ARG A 165 -11.39 9.17 17.67
C ARG A 165 -10.82 7.74 17.56
N LEU A 166 -10.21 7.21 18.63
CA LEU A 166 -9.65 5.86 18.65
C LEU A 166 -10.66 4.77 18.25
N VAL A 167 -11.91 4.85 18.72
CA VAL A 167 -12.96 3.88 18.34
C VAL A 167 -13.27 3.93 16.84
N ALA A 168 -13.32 5.13 16.24
CA ALA A 168 -13.53 5.27 14.80
C ALA A 168 -12.34 4.75 13.98
N ALA A 169 -11.10 4.94 14.47
CA ALA A 169 -9.89 4.38 13.84
C ALA A 169 -9.91 2.84 13.84
N VAL A 170 -10.28 2.24 14.97
CA VAL A 170 -10.39 0.78 15.14
C VAL A 170 -11.54 0.22 14.28
N GLN A 171 -12.73 0.84 14.29
CA GLN A 171 -13.85 0.40 13.46
C GLN A 171 -13.55 0.51 11.96
N TYR A 172 -12.86 1.57 11.54
CA TYR A 172 -12.50 1.76 10.13
C TYR A 172 -11.42 0.76 9.68
N GLY A 173 -10.36 0.61 10.48
CA GLY A 173 -9.26 -0.32 10.20
C GLY A 173 -9.69 -1.78 10.23
N TYR A 174 -10.31 -2.25 11.32
CA TYR A 174 -10.67 -3.66 11.47
C TYR A 174 -12.02 -4.05 10.88
N GLY A 175 -12.97 -3.11 10.78
CA GLY A 175 -14.30 -3.42 10.24
C GLY A 175 -14.29 -3.37 8.73
N ARG A 176 -14.05 -2.18 8.18
CA ARG A 176 -14.25 -1.92 6.74
C ARG A 176 -13.09 -2.41 5.88
N MET A 177 -11.84 -2.17 6.29
CA MET A 177 -10.70 -2.60 5.46
C MET A 177 -10.52 -4.11 5.41
N ILE A 178 -10.72 -4.80 6.53
CA ILE A 178 -10.67 -6.26 6.54
C ILE A 178 -11.79 -6.82 5.68
N SER A 179 -13.03 -6.32 5.77
CA SER A 179 -14.12 -6.83 4.92
C SER A 179 -13.85 -6.61 3.43
N ASP A 180 -13.27 -5.46 3.07
CA ASP A 180 -13.00 -5.09 1.68
C ASP A 180 -11.80 -5.87 1.11
N THR A 181 -10.78 -6.15 1.92
CA THR A 181 -9.55 -6.83 1.48
C THR A 181 -9.60 -8.36 1.67
N ALA A 182 -10.42 -8.88 2.60
CA ALA A 182 -10.40 -10.30 2.98
C ALA A 182 -10.65 -11.26 1.82
N LYS A 183 -11.55 -10.93 0.89
CA LYS A 183 -11.82 -11.79 -0.28
C LYS A 183 -10.58 -11.91 -1.17
N TRP A 184 -9.96 -10.78 -1.51
CA TRP A 184 -8.75 -10.74 -2.33
C TRP A 184 -7.57 -11.39 -1.62
N LEU A 185 -7.44 -11.14 -0.31
CA LEU A 185 -6.40 -11.73 0.52
C LEU A 185 -6.53 -13.26 0.62
N ALA A 186 -7.76 -13.76 0.76
CA ALA A 186 -8.03 -15.20 0.77
C ALA A 186 -7.68 -15.85 -0.57
N ILE A 187 -8.06 -15.21 -1.70
CA ILE A 187 -7.69 -15.68 -3.04
C ILE A 187 -6.16 -15.73 -3.19
N GLY A 188 -5.46 -14.67 -2.75
CA GLY A 188 -4.01 -14.60 -2.78
C GLY A 188 -3.33 -15.68 -1.93
N LEU A 189 -3.81 -15.92 -0.70
CA LEU A 189 -3.26 -16.97 0.16
C LEU A 189 -3.51 -18.37 -0.39
N VAL A 190 -4.68 -18.63 -0.96
CA VAL A 190 -4.97 -19.92 -1.60
C VAL A 190 -4.06 -20.13 -2.81
N ALA A 191 -3.91 -19.10 -3.66
CA ALA A 191 -2.99 -19.16 -4.80
C ALA A 191 -1.54 -19.39 -4.34
N ALA A 192 -1.08 -18.68 -3.31
CA ALA A 192 0.25 -18.85 -2.73
C ALA A 192 0.45 -20.27 -2.16
N ALA A 193 -0.53 -20.82 -1.45
CA ALA A 193 -0.48 -22.19 -0.93
C ALA A 193 -0.45 -23.24 -2.06
N VAL A 194 -1.16 -23.00 -3.16
CA VAL A 194 -1.14 -23.88 -4.34
C VAL A 194 0.21 -23.78 -5.06
N ILE A 195 0.75 -22.58 -5.29
CA ILE A 195 2.04 -22.39 -5.94
C ILE A 195 3.17 -23.02 -5.10
N THR A 196 3.17 -22.81 -3.79
CA THR A 196 4.17 -23.41 -2.89
C THR A 196 4.06 -24.92 -2.81
N ALA A 197 2.84 -25.48 -2.92
CA ALA A 197 2.65 -26.93 -3.00
C ALA A 197 3.07 -27.52 -4.37
N LEU A 198 2.91 -26.76 -5.46
CA LEU A 198 3.21 -27.22 -6.83
C LEU A 198 4.67 -26.99 -7.26
N VAL A 199 5.33 -25.98 -6.71
CA VAL A 199 6.71 -25.58 -7.07
C VAL A 199 7.66 -25.84 -5.90
N PRO A 200 8.18 -27.08 -5.74
CA PRO A 200 9.15 -27.39 -4.72
C PRO A 200 10.49 -26.67 -5.00
N GLN A 201 11.23 -26.34 -3.94
CA GLN A 201 12.49 -25.61 -4.02
C GLN A 201 13.57 -26.30 -4.88
N SER A 202 13.44 -27.61 -5.13
CA SER A 202 14.29 -28.36 -6.07
C SER A 202 14.16 -27.90 -7.51
N PHE A 203 12.99 -27.38 -7.93
CA PHE A 203 12.78 -26.84 -9.26
C PHE A 203 13.58 -25.54 -9.47
N PHE A 204 13.65 -24.69 -8.45
CA PHE A 204 14.46 -23.46 -8.47
C PHE A 204 15.96 -23.74 -8.50
N LEU A 205 16.45 -24.81 -7.86
CA LEU A 205 17.87 -25.16 -7.91
C LEU A 205 18.30 -25.76 -9.25
N GLN A 206 17.38 -26.39 -9.99
CA GLN A 206 17.67 -27.03 -11.27
C GLN A 206 17.52 -26.09 -12.47
N TRP A 207 16.63 -25.10 -12.36
CA TRP A 207 16.41 -24.05 -13.37
C TRP A 207 17.04 -22.70 -13.02
N GLY A 208 17.57 -22.52 -11.80
CA GLY A 208 18.04 -21.24 -11.28
C GLY A 208 19.44 -20.81 -11.71
N ASP A 209 20.16 -21.62 -12.50
CA ASP A 209 21.48 -21.27 -13.00
C ASP A 209 21.40 -20.72 -14.43
N GLY A 210 21.96 -19.53 -14.64
CA GLY A 210 22.05 -18.86 -15.94
C GLY A 210 21.03 -17.72 -16.18
N VAL A 211 21.33 -16.91 -17.20
CA VAL A 211 20.59 -15.68 -17.56
C VAL A 211 19.13 -15.95 -17.94
N MET A 212 18.83 -17.14 -18.49
CA MET A 212 17.46 -17.53 -18.86
C MET A 212 16.56 -17.69 -17.63
N ALA A 213 17.10 -18.15 -16.50
CA ALA A 213 16.37 -18.24 -15.23
C ALA A 213 15.94 -16.85 -14.73
N MET A 214 16.84 -15.87 -14.84
CA MET A 214 16.58 -14.49 -14.44
C MET A 214 15.50 -13.85 -15.32
N ILE A 215 15.51 -14.11 -16.63
CA ILE A 215 14.47 -13.60 -17.55
C ILE A 215 13.10 -14.20 -17.23
N ILE A 216 13.03 -15.52 -16.99
CA ILE A 216 11.77 -16.19 -16.62
C ILE A 216 11.23 -15.65 -15.30
N MET A 217 12.09 -15.45 -14.30
CA MET A 217 11.72 -14.83 -13.02
C MET A 217 11.15 -13.42 -13.19
N VAL A 218 11.73 -12.60 -14.07
CA VAL A 218 11.23 -11.25 -14.37
C VAL A 218 9.87 -11.31 -15.08
N ILE A 219 9.69 -12.24 -16.02
CA ILE A 219 8.40 -12.39 -16.75
C ILE A 219 7.29 -12.91 -15.84
N VAL A 220 7.59 -13.84 -14.93
CA VAL A 220 6.61 -14.38 -13.98
C VAL A 220 6.34 -13.40 -12.84
N GLY A 221 7.31 -12.55 -12.50
CA GLY A 221 7.19 -11.55 -11.44
C GLY A 221 6.58 -10.21 -11.86
N LEU A 222 6.48 -9.92 -13.16
CA LEU A 222 5.78 -8.76 -13.75
C LEU A 222 4.30 -9.08 -13.98
#